data_AF-A0AAU2GPZ1-F1
#
_entry.id   AF-A0AAU2GPZ1-F1
#
_cell.length_a   1.000
_cell.length_b   1.000
_cell.length_c   1.000
_cell.angle_alpha   90.00
_cell.angle_beta   90.00
_cell.angle_gamma   90.00
#
_symmetry.space_group_name_H-M   'P 1'
#
loop_
_entity.id
_entity.type
_entity.pdbx_description
1 polymer ?
#
loop_
_entity_poly.entity_id
_entity_poly.type
_entity_poly.pdbx_seq_one_letter_code
_entity_poly.pdbx_strand_id
1 'polypeptide(L)'
;MDLYLLLMALVVAERLAELAVARRGTRWSLSRGAIEYGRGHYPAMVALHTALLAGCVVEPLVADRPFLPALGWPALALVLAAQGLRWWCISTLGPRWNTRVLVVPGLPLVAAGPYRLLRHPNYIAVVVEGAALPLVHTAWMTAAGFTVLNLLLLGVRIRCEEDALAHAAPVYRSAVPAEGRAR
;
A
#
# COMPACT_ATOMS: atom_id res chain seq x y z
N MET A 1 -21.59 15.21 4.52
CA MET A 1 -21.68 13.95 3.76
C MET A 1 -21.17 14.12 2.33
N ASP A 2 -21.70 15.05 1.53
CA ASP A 2 -21.35 15.21 0.11
C ASP A 2 -19.84 15.37 -0.17
N LEU A 3 -19.14 16.20 0.60
CA LEU A 3 -17.68 16.37 0.48
C LEU A 3 -16.90 15.08 0.78
N TYR A 4 -17.42 14.25 1.69
CA TYR A 4 -16.78 12.97 2.01
C TYR A 4 -17.03 11.94 0.90
N LEU A 5 -18.22 11.92 0.31
CA LEU A 5 -18.48 11.10 -0.88
C LEU A 5 -17.63 11.55 -2.08
N LEU A 6 -17.41 12.85 -2.24
CA LEU A 6 -16.48 13.38 -3.23
C LEU A 6 -15.04 12.91 -2.96
N LEU A 7 -14.57 12.99 -1.71
CA LEU A 7 -13.27 12.43 -1.32
C LEU A 7 -13.18 10.94 -1.67
N MET A 8 -14.22 10.15 -1.36
CA MET A 8 -14.26 8.74 -1.70
C MET A 8 -14.21 8.49 -3.21
N ALA A 9 -14.93 9.29 -4.00
CA ALA A 9 -14.88 9.21 -5.46
C ALA A 9 -13.47 9.52 -6.00
N LEU A 10 -12.80 10.53 -5.44
CA LEU A 10 -11.42 10.88 -5.80
C LEU A 10 -10.44 9.76 -5.44
N VAL A 11 -10.55 9.17 -4.24
CA VAL A 11 -9.73 8.02 -3.82
C VAL A 11 -9.97 6.81 -4.72
N VAL A 12 -11.22 6.52 -5.10
CA VAL A 12 -11.53 5.45 -6.05
C VAL A 12 -10.89 5.72 -7.42
N ALA A 13 -11.00 6.94 -7.93
CA ALA A 13 -10.38 7.33 -9.19
C ALA A 13 -8.84 7.18 -9.13
N GLU A 14 -8.22 7.58 -8.03
CA GLU A 14 -6.80 7.39 -7.78
C GLU A 14 -6.40 5.91 -7.73
N ARG A 15 -7.19 5.04 -7.08
CA ARG A 15 -6.96 3.59 -7.07
C ARG A 15 -7.00 2.98 -8.47
N LEU A 16 -7.89 3.47 -9.32
CA LEU A 16 -7.95 3.05 -10.72
C LEU A 16 -6.71 3.54 -11.50
N ALA A 17 -6.25 4.77 -11.25
CA ALA A 17 -5.03 5.30 -11.84
C ALA A 17 -3.79 4.49 -11.40
N GLU A 18 -3.68 4.18 -10.11
CA GLU A 18 -2.66 3.28 -9.56
C GLU A 18 -2.70 1.91 -10.25
N LEU A 19 -3.88 1.30 -10.41
CA LEU A 19 -3.98 0.02 -11.11
C LEU A 19 -3.55 0.12 -12.58
N ALA A 20 -3.85 1.23 -13.25
CA ALA A 20 -3.38 1.48 -14.62
C ALA A 20 -1.84 1.60 -14.68
N VAL A 21 -1.22 2.31 -13.73
CA VAL A 21 0.24 2.40 -13.61
C VAL A 21 0.84 1.01 -13.32
N ALA A 22 0.25 0.26 -12.39
CA ALA A 22 0.70 -1.08 -12.04
C ALA A 22 0.65 -2.03 -13.23
N ARG A 23 -0.41 -1.97 -14.04
CA ARG A 23 -0.52 -2.78 -15.27
C ARG A 23 0.58 -2.46 -16.27
N ARG A 24 0.94 -1.18 -16.44
CA ARG A 24 2.08 -0.77 -17.28
C ARG A 24 3.40 -1.31 -16.72
N GLY A 25 3.61 -1.16 -15.42
CA GLY A 25 4.77 -1.70 -14.71
C GLY A 25 4.86 -3.23 -14.82
N THR A 26 3.74 -3.95 -14.72
CA THR A 26 3.70 -5.42 -14.88
C THR A 26 4.20 -5.81 -16.27
N ARG A 27 3.69 -5.16 -17.33
CA ARG A 27 4.11 -5.45 -18.70
C ARG A 27 5.60 -5.18 -18.89
N TRP A 28 6.09 -4.05 -18.37
CA TRP A 28 7.50 -3.70 -18.43
C TRP A 28 8.38 -4.74 -17.70
N SER A 29 8.00 -5.11 -16.47
CA SER A 29 8.74 -6.09 -15.66
C SER A 29 8.75 -7.48 -16.31
N LEU A 30 7.61 -7.96 -16.80
CA LEU A 30 7.52 -9.26 -17.48
C LEU A 30 8.33 -9.29 -18.78
N SER A 31 8.33 -8.20 -19.55
CA SER A 31 9.17 -8.11 -20.77
C SER A 31 10.68 -8.19 -20.49
N ARG A 32 11.08 -8.03 -19.23
CA ARG A 32 12.46 -8.14 -18.75
C ARG A 32 12.72 -9.42 -17.95
N GLY A 33 11.81 -10.40 -18.01
CA GLY A 33 11.99 -11.67 -17.32
C GLY A 33 11.67 -11.63 -15.82
N ALA A 34 10.78 -10.73 -15.39
CA ALA A 34 10.35 -10.71 -13.99
C ALA A 34 9.70 -12.03 -13.57
N ILE A 35 10.01 -12.44 -12.34
CA ILE A 35 9.39 -13.57 -11.65
C ILE A 35 8.38 -13.02 -10.65
N GLU A 36 7.17 -13.59 -10.66
CA GLU A 36 6.09 -13.21 -9.74
C GLU A 36 6.12 -14.08 -8.48
N TYR A 37 6.18 -13.42 -7.32
CA TYR A 37 6.15 -14.05 -6.01
C TYR A 37 4.83 -13.70 -5.30
N GLY A 38 4.40 -14.56 -4.37
CA GLY A 38 3.26 -14.22 -3.49
C GLY A 38 1.89 -14.14 -4.16
N ARG A 39 1.69 -14.78 -5.32
CA ARG A 39 0.40 -14.74 -6.06
C ARG A 39 -0.82 -15.06 -5.19
N GLY A 40 -0.67 -15.96 -4.22
CA GLY A 40 -1.75 -16.42 -3.34
C GLY A 40 -2.35 -15.34 -2.44
N HIS A 41 -1.60 -14.34 -1.99
CA HIS A 41 -2.11 -13.31 -1.09
C HIS A 41 -2.60 -12.04 -1.81
N TYR A 42 -2.42 -11.95 -3.14
CA TYR A 42 -2.87 -10.80 -3.93
C TYR A 42 -4.41 -10.65 -3.97
N PRO A 43 -5.22 -11.72 -4.17
CA PRO A 43 -6.68 -11.59 -4.11
C PRO A 43 -7.18 -11.10 -2.75
N ALA A 44 -6.56 -11.56 -1.66
CA ALA A 44 -6.88 -11.09 -0.31
C ALA A 44 -6.58 -9.60 -0.12
N MET A 45 -5.48 -9.09 -0.70
CA MET A 45 -5.19 -7.65 -0.73
C MET A 45 -6.28 -6.87 -1.44
N VAL A 46 -6.66 -7.31 -2.64
CA VAL A 46 -7.70 -6.64 -3.44
C VAL A 46 -9.00 -6.63 -2.65
N ALA A 47 -9.44 -7.78 -2.13
CA ALA A 47 -10.66 -7.89 -1.34
C ALA A 47 -10.65 -6.96 -0.12
N LEU A 48 -9.54 -6.94 0.63
CA LEU A 48 -9.41 -6.09 1.82
C LEU A 48 -9.48 -4.59 1.48
N HIS A 49 -8.82 -4.14 0.41
CA HIS A 49 -8.85 -2.73 0.02
C HIS A 49 -10.18 -2.33 -0.62
N THR A 50 -10.85 -3.24 -1.32
CA THR A 50 -12.23 -3.03 -1.77
C THR A 50 -13.18 -2.93 -0.59
N ALA A 51 -13.04 -3.82 0.41
CA ALA A 51 -13.82 -3.78 1.63
C ALA A 51 -13.58 -2.49 2.44
N LEU A 52 -12.36 -1.97 2.49
CA LEU A 52 -12.06 -0.66 3.07
C LEU A 52 -12.89 0.45 2.40
N LEU A 53 -12.82 0.55 1.07
CA LEU A 53 -13.54 1.61 0.34
C LEU A 53 -15.06 1.49 0.50
N ALA A 54 -15.57 0.26 0.47
CA ALA A 54 -16.98 -0.01 0.74
C ALA A 54 -17.35 0.37 2.18
N GLY A 55 -16.55 -0.02 3.18
CA GLY A 55 -16.76 0.31 4.59
C GLY A 55 -16.75 1.80 4.87
N CYS A 56 -15.84 2.55 4.23
CA CYS A 56 -15.81 4.01 4.32
C CYS A 56 -17.12 4.67 3.85
N VAL A 57 -17.86 4.05 2.93
CA VAL A 57 -19.17 4.58 2.48
C VAL A 57 -20.30 4.01 3.33
N VAL A 58 -20.32 2.70 3.53
CA VAL A 58 -21.42 1.97 4.18
C VAL A 58 -21.53 2.31 5.66
N GLU A 59 -20.42 2.31 6.41
CA GLU A 59 -20.48 2.53 7.87
C GLU A 59 -21.02 3.94 8.20
N PRO A 60 -20.54 5.03 7.59
CA PRO A 60 -21.10 6.35 7.87
C PRO A 60 -22.57 6.51 7.52
N LEU A 61 -23.02 5.89 6.43
CA LEU A 61 -24.40 5.97 5.97
C LEU A 61 -25.36 5.12 6.83
N VAL A 62 -24.93 3.93 7.26
CA VAL A 62 -25.80 2.98 8.00
C VAL A 62 -25.79 3.25 9.50
N ALA A 63 -24.66 3.68 10.05
CA ALA A 63 -24.51 3.94 11.49
C ALA A 63 -24.59 5.43 11.84
N ASP A 64 -25.10 6.27 10.93
CA ASP A 64 -25.26 7.72 11.07
C ASP A 64 -24.02 8.41 11.69
N ARG A 65 -22.83 8.03 11.21
CA ARG A 65 -21.57 8.49 11.80
C ARG A 65 -21.43 10.01 11.61
N PRO A 66 -21.17 10.80 12.66
CA PRO A 66 -20.99 12.24 12.50
C PRO A 66 -19.62 12.57 11.91
N PHE A 67 -19.53 13.73 11.26
CA PHE A 67 -18.24 14.37 11.01
C PHE A 67 -17.82 15.13 12.27
N LEU A 68 -16.69 14.76 12.86
CA LEU A 68 -16.11 15.46 14.01
C LEU A 68 -14.88 16.24 13.55
N PRO A 69 -14.91 17.58 13.43
CA PRO A 69 -13.81 18.36 12.86
C PRO A 69 -12.44 18.10 13.49
N ALA A 70 -12.40 17.92 14.81
CA ALA A 70 -11.17 17.65 15.56
C ALA A 70 -10.50 16.31 15.20
N LEU A 71 -11.26 15.34 14.66
CA LEU A 71 -10.72 14.07 14.14
C LEU A 71 -10.61 14.09 12.62
N GLY A 72 -11.64 14.61 11.95
CA GLY A 72 -11.79 14.56 10.51
C GLY A 72 -10.73 15.36 9.76
N TRP A 73 -10.37 16.56 10.24
CA TRP A 73 -9.34 17.37 9.59
C TRP A 73 -7.92 16.78 9.71
N PRO A 74 -7.47 16.34 10.91
CA PRO A 74 -6.21 15.61 11.01
C PRO A 74 -6.19 14.32 10.20
N ALA A 75 -7.29 13.54 10.21
CA ALA A 75 -7.41 12.33 9.41
C ALA A 75 -7.29 12.63 7.91
N LEU A 76 -7.94 13.69 7.41
CA LEU A 76 -7.82 14.13 6.02
C LEU A 76 -6.38 14.53 5.69
N ALA A 77 -5.72 15.29 6.56
CA ALA A 77 -4.31 15.65 6.38
C ALA A 77 -3.41 14.42 6.26
N LEU A 78 -3.65 13.39 7.08
CA LEU A 78 -2.93 12.12 7.02
C LEU A 78 -3.21 11.36 5.72
N VAL A 79 -4.45 11.36 5.23
CA VAL A 79 -4.81 10.77 3.92
C VAL A 79 -4.02 11.47 2.81
N LEU A 80 -4.04 12.81 2.77
CA LEU A 80 -3.31 13.58 1.75
C LEU A 80 -1.80 13.36 1.82
N ALA A 81 -1.23 13.32 3.03
CA ALA A 81 0.18 13.01 3.23
C ALA A 81 0.53 11.59 2.76
N ALA A 82 -0.34 10.60 3.02
CA ALA A 82 -0.17 9.24 2.55
C ALA A 82 -0.21 9.16 1.00
N GLN A 83 -1.12 9.88 0.34
CA GLN A 83 -1.13 9.95 -1.13
C GLN A 83 0.13 10.61 -1.67
N GLY A 84 0.58 11.71 -1.06
CA GLY A 84 1.84 12.36 -1.44
C GLY A 84 3.03 11.39 -1.36
N LEU A 85 3.14 10.65 -0.25
CA LEU A 85 4.18 9.64 -0.07
C LEU A 85 4.06 8.49 -1.09
N ARG A 86 2.84 8.02 -1.36
CA ARG A 86 2.56 6.95 -2.33
C ARG A 86 3.00 7.35 -3.73
N TRP A 87 2.62 8.53 -4.21
CA TRP A 87 3.03 9.02 -5.52
C TRP A 87 4.51 9.34 -5.61
N TRP A 88 5.13 9.77 -4.50
CA TRP A 88 6.60 9.86 -4.43
C TRP A 88 7.27 8.49 -4.57
N CYS A 89 6.71 7.44 -3.98
CA CYS A 89 7.19 6.06 -4.17
C CYS A 89 7.00 5.58 -5.62
N ILE A 90 5.81 5.80 -6.20
CA ILE A 90 5.48 5.43 -7.58
C ILE A 90 6.44 6.10 -8.56
N SER A 91 6.63 7.42 -8.45
CA SER A 91 7.53 8.17 -9.32
C SER A 91 9.00 7.73 -9.16
N THR A 92 9.43 7.46 -7.94
CA THR A 92 10.81 7.02 -7.67
C THR A 92 11.12 5.63 -8.23
N LEU A 93 10.18 4.68 -8.10
CA LEU A 93 10.32 3.33 -8.66
C LEU A 93 10.10 3.30 -10.18
N GLY A 94 9.31 4.24 -10.71
CA GLY A 94 9.00 4.35 -12.13
C GLY A 94 8.38 3.05 -12.67
N PRO A 95 8.88 2.51 -13.80
CA PRO A 95 8.34 1.27 -14.41
C PRO A 95 8.41 0.03 -13.52
N ARG A 96 9.24 0.05 -12.46
CA ARG A 96 9.38 -1.07 -11.52
C ARG A 96 8.24 -1.13 -10.51
N TRP A 97 7.48 -0.05 -10.34
CA TRP A 97 6.39 -0.02 -9.37
C TRP A 97 5.26 -0.98 -9.77
N ASN A 98 4.81 -1.77 -8.80
CA ASN A 98 3.75 -2.73 -9.02
C ASN A 98 2.95 -3.03 -7.75
N THR A 99 1.67 -3.34 -7.91
CA THR A 99 0.85 -3.86 -6.81
C THR A 99 1.08 -5.35 -6.55
N ARG A 100 1.76 -6.07 -7.44
CA ARG A 100 2.22 -7.47 -7.24
C ARG A 100 3.71 -7.49 -6.93
N VAL A 101 4.19 -8.58 -6.32
CA VAL A 101 5.62 -8.75 -6.04
C VAL A 101 6.27 -9.33 -7.31
N LEU A 102 6.76 -8.44 -8.17
CA LEU A 102 7.48 -8.80 -9.40
C LEU A 102 8.95 -8.41 -9.25
N VAL A 103 9.85 -9.38 -9.36
CA VAL A 103 11.29 -9.14 -9.25
C VAL A 103 11.95 -9.47 -10.58
N VAL A 104 12.64 -8.49 -11.15
CA VAL A 104 13.47 -8.67 -12.36
C VAL A 104 14.88 -9.07 -11.91
N PRO A 105 15.35 -10.29 -12.22
CA PRO A 105 16.70 -10.72 -11.83
C PRO A 105 17.78 -9.78 -12.37
N GLY A 106 18.81 -9.52 -11.56
CA GLY A 106 19.96 -8.70 -11.96
C GLY A 106 19.74 -7.18 -11.96
N LEU A 107 18.54 -6.67 -11.68
CA LEU A 107 18.36 -5.23 -11.46
C LEU A 107 18.78 -4.83 -10.03
N PRO A 108 19.55 -3.74 -9.86
CA PRO A 108 19.89 -3.23 -8.53
C PRO A 108 18.66 -2.66 -7.84
N LEU A 109 18.65 -2.66 -6.50
CA LEU A 109 17.59 -1.99 -5.73
C LEU A 109 17.57 -0.49 -6.00
N VAL A 110 16.37 0.10 -5.91
CA VAL A 110 16.21 1.55 -5.97
C VAL A 110 16.49 2.13 -4.59
N ALA A 111 17.51 2.96 -4.49
CA ALA A 111 17.92 3.64 -3.26
C ALA A 111 17.83 5.17 -3.42
N ALA A 112 16.79 5.66 -4.10
CA ALA A 112 16.51 7.07 -4.32
C ALA A 112 15.20 7.49 -3.64
N GLY A 113 14.91 8.80 -3.58
CA GLY A 113 13.67 9.32 -3.01
C GLY A 113 13.41 8.81 -1.59
N PRO A 114 12.19 8.34 -1.26
CA PRO A 114 11.86 7.87 0.08
C PRO A 114 12.56 6.55 0.44
N TYR A 115 13.02 5.80 -0.57
CA TYR A 115 13.74 4.53 -0.39
C TYR A 115 15.16 4.70 0.17
N ARG A 116 15.66 5.94 0.28
CA ARG A 116 16.92 6.25 1.00
C ARG A 116 16.77 6.16 2.51
N LEU A 117 15.55 6.36 3.00
CA LEU A 117 15.26 6.47 4.43
C LEU A 117 14.65 5.17 4.97
N LEU A 118 13.83 4.52 4.15
CA LEU A 118 13.01 3.38 4.53
C LEU A 118 13.02 2.33 3.42
N ARG A 119 12.91 1.06 3.81
CA ARG A 119 12.89 -0.06 2.86
C ARG A 119 11.55 -0.15 2.11
N HIS A 120 10.45 0.08 2.82
CA HIS A 120 9.09 0.04 2.24
C HIS A 120 8.24 1.27 2.58
N PRO A 121 8.64 2.48 2.15
CA PRO A 121 7.89 3.72 2.42
C PRO A 121 6.44 3.65 1.91
N ASN A 122 6.18 2.94 0.80
CA ASN A 122 4.83 2.76 0.28
C ASN A 122 3.90 2.00 1.25
N TYR A 123 4.41 1.08 2.07
CA TYR A 123 3.59 0.38 3.06
C TYR A 123 3.20 1.28 4.24
N ILE A 124 4.00 2.28 4.57
CA ILE A 124 3.61 3.32 5.52
C ILE A 124 2.41 4.10 4.97
N ALA A 125 2.46 4.49 3.70
CA ALA A 125 1.32 5.16 3.06
C ALA A 125 0.04 4.30 3.12
N VAL A 126 0.14 3.00 2.82
CA VAL A 126 -1.00 2.07 2.92
C VAL A 126 -1.58 1.98 4.33
N VAL A 127 -0.73 1.84 5.35
CA VAL A 127 -1.17 1.74 6.75
C VAL A 127 -1.83 3.05 7.22
N VAL A 128 -1.18 4.19 6.96
CA VAL A 128 -1.67 5.51 7.37
C VAL A 128 -3.00 5.82 6.68
N GLU A 129 -3.06 5.65 5.36
CA GLU A 129 -4.29 5.92 4.61
C GLU A 129 -5.43 5.00 5.03
N GLY A 130 -5.17 3.71 5.21
CA GLY A 130 -6.20 2.75 5.59
C GLY A 130 -6.78 2.98 6.99
N ALA A 131 -5.96 3.48 7.92
CA ALA A 131 -6.44 3.90 9.23
C ALA A 131 -7.15 5.27 9.18
N ALA A 132 -6.60 6.24 8.44
CA ALA A 132 -7.08 7.62 8.46
C ALA A 132 -8.33 7.84 7.59
N LEU A 133 -8.43 7.21 6.42
CA LEU A 133 -9.52 7.45 5.47
C LEU A 133 -10.92 7.19 6.05
N PRO A 134 -11.17 6.09 6.79
CA PRO A 134 -12.46 5.90 7.45
C PRO A 134 -12.69 6.92 8.58
N LEU A 135 -11.63 7.30 9.30
CA LEU A 135 -11.72 8.22 10.43
C LEU A 135 -12.04 9.66 10.03
N VAL A 136 -11.87 10.03 8.76
CA VAL A 136 -12.35 11.33 8.23
C VAL A 136 -13.84 11.53 8.56
N HIS A 137 -14.64 10.47 8.54
CA HIS A 137 -16.06 10.50 8.91
C HIS A 137 -16.39 9.57 10.08
N THR A 138 -15.45 9.41 11.02
CA THR A 138 -15.58 8.62 12.26
C THR A 138 -15.95 7.14 12.09
N ALA A 139 -15.68 6.53 10.93
CA ALA A 139 -15.90 5.11 10.67
C ALA A 139 -14.83 4.22 11.35
N TRP A 140 -14.84 4.22 12.69
CA TRP A 140 -13.81 3.57 13.50
C TRP A 140 -13.86 2.04 13.43
N MET A 141 -15.01 1.44 13.10
CA MET A 141 -15.10 -0.02 12.93
C MET A 141 -14.35 -0.45 11.66
N THR A 142 -14.58 0.27 10.56
CA THR A 142 -13.86 0.09 9.29
C THR A 142 -12.37 0.34 9.48
N ALA A 143 -11.98 1.42 10.16
CA ALA A 143 -10.57 1.71 10.46
C ALA A 143 -9.92 0.57 11.25
N ALA A 144 -10.51 0.17 12.39
CA ALA A 144 -9.93 -0.88 13.23
C ALA A 144 -9.85 -2.23 12.50
N GLY A 145 -10.94 -2.63 11.84
CA GLY A 145 -11.00 -3.88 11.08
C GLY A 145 -9.98 -3.92 9.95
N PHE A 146 -9.89 -2.85 9.16
CA PHE A 146 -8.89 -2.75 8.11
C PHE A 146 -7.48 -2.77 8.69
N THR A 147 -7.18 -1.97 9.71
CA THR A 147 -5.84 -1.90 10.30
C THR A 147 -5.36 -3.27 10.77
N VAL A 148 -6.16 -4.02 11.51
CA VAL A 148 -5.76 -5.35 12.00
C VAL A 148 -5.51 -6.31 10.83
N LEU A 149 -6.45 -6.42 9.90
CA LEU A 149 -6.32 -7.33 8.76
C LEU A 149 -5.16 -6.93 7.83
N ASN A 150 -4.95 -5.63 7.63
CA ASN A 150 -3.90 -5.09 6.78
C ASN A 150 -2.52 -5.32 7.39
N LEU A 151 -2.35 -5.19 8.71
CA LEU A 151 -1.08 -5.48 9.37
C LEU A 151 -0.67 -6.96 9.21
N LEU A 152 -1.63 -7.89 9.37
CA LEU A 152 -1.38 -9.31 9.15
C LEU A 152 -0.99 -9.60 7.69
N LEU A 153 -1.74 -9.03 6.74
CA LEU A 153 -1.50 -9.22 5.32
C LEU A 153 -0.18 -8.59 4.86
N LEU A 154 0.15 -7.39 5.32
CA LEU A 154 1.41 -6.72 5.03
C LEU A 154 2.59 -7.47 5.62
N GLY A 155 2.45 -8.09 6.81
CA GLY A 155 3.48 -8.95 7.36
C GLY A 155 3.84 -10.12 6.44
N VAL A 156 2.84 -10.80 5.86
CA VAL A 156 3.06 -11.87 4.87
C VAL A 156 3.72 -11.32 3.61
N ARG A 157 3.23 -10.19 3.12
CA ARG A 157 3.72 -9.58 1.89
C ARG A 157 5.16 -9.07 1.99
N ILE A 158 5.50 -8.37 3.07
CA ILE A 158 6.85 -7.85 3.31
C ILE A 158 7.84 -9.00 3.34
N ARG A 159 7.55 -10.08 4.11
CA ARG A 159 8.43 -11.27 4.12
C ARG A 159 8.62 -11.85 2.72
N CYS A 160 7.54 -12.03 1.96
CA CYS A 160 7.60 -12.53 0.60
C CYS A 160 8.46 -11.65 -0.33
N GLU A 161 8.32 -10.32 -0.23
CA GLU A 161 9.09 -9.37 -1.05
C GLU A 161 10.57 -9.38 -0.66
N GLU A 162 10.86 -9.36 0.63
CA GLU A 162 12.22 -9.35 1.16
C GLU A 162 12.97 -10.64 0.80
N ASP A 163 12.30 -11.79 0.92
CA ASP A 163 12.83 -13.08 0.47
C ASP A 163 13.09 -13.06 -1.04
N ALA A 164 12.15 -12.56 -1.84
CA ALA A 164 12.31 -12.50 -3.29
C ALA A 164 13.48 -11.59 -3.71
N LEU A 165 13.65 -10.44 -3.06
CA LEU A 165 14.75 -9.52 -3.30
C LEU A 165 16.10 -10.12 -2.87
N ALA A 166 16.15 -10.84 -1.75
CA ALA A 166 17.35 -11.52 -1.27
C ALA A 166 17.86 -12.60 -2.24
N HIS A 167 16.95 -13.28 -2.95
CA HIS A 167 17.30 -14.26 -3.98
C HIS A 167 17.77 -13.62 -5.28
N ALA A 168 17.19 -12.48 -5.68
CA ALA A 168 17.43 -11.87 -6.99
C ALA A 168 18.63 -10.90 -7.03
N ALA A 169 19.06 -10.38 -5.89
CA ALA A 169 20.18 -9.44 -5.79
C ALA A 169 21.19 -9.95 -4.73
N PRO A 170 22.35 -10.50 -5.14
CA PRO A 170 23.39 -10.95 -4.19
C PRO A 170 23.85 -9.86 -3.20
N VAL A 171 23.79 -8.59 -3.63
CA VAL A 171 24.11 -7.38 -2.83
C VAL A 171 23.12 -7.14 -1.68
N TYR A 172 21.91 -7.69 -1.76
CA TYR A 172 20.92 -7.59 -0.69
C TYR A 172 21.36 -8.32 0.58
N ARG A 173 22.12 -9.42 0.42
CA ARG A 173 22.60 -10.26 1.53
C ARG A 173 23.61 -9.54 2.44
N SER A 174 24.32 -8.53 1.93
CA SER A 174 25.31 -7.75 2.70
C SER A 174 24.73 -6.60 3.53
N ALA A 175 23.44 -6.27 3.37
CA ALA A 175 22.77 -5.19 4.12
C ALA A 175 21.87 -5.71 5.26
N VAL A 176 21.79 -7.04 5.44
CA VAL A 176 21.02 -7.67 6.51
C VAL A 176 22.02 -8.23 7.54
N PRO A 177 22.13 -7.65 8.76
CA PRO A 177 22.84 -8.29 9.84
C PRO A 177 22.24 -9.68 10.08
N ALA A 178 23.09 -10.68 10.30
CA ALA A 178 22.69 -12.05 10.55
C ALA A 178 22.01 -12.22 11.92
N GLU A 179 20.88 -11.58 12.15
CA GLU A 179 20.06 -11.82 13.33
C GLU A 179 18.96 -12.83 13.00
N GLY A 180 19.03 -13.99 13.66
CA GLY A 180 17.85 -14.82 13.87
C GLY A 180 17.66 -16.04 12.97
N ARG A 181 18.71 -16.64 12.38
CA ARG A 181 18.61 -18.07 12.01
C ARG A 181 18.77 -18.92 13.27
N ALA A 182 17.71 -18.98 14.07
CA ALA A 182 17.56 -20.05 15.05
C ALA A 182 17.36 -21.38 14.29
N ARG A 183 18.12 -22.37 14.74
CA ARG A 183 18.18 -23.74 14.23
C ARG A 183 16.89 -24.51 14.45
#